data_AF-A0AAN0K6P2-F1
#
_entry.id   AF-A0AAN0K6P2-F1
#
_cell.length_a   1.000
_cell.length_b   1.000
_cell.length_c   1.000
_cell.angle_alpha   90.00
_cell.angle_beta   90.00
_cell.angle_gamma   90.00
#
_symmetry.space_group_name_H-M   'P 1'
#
loop_
_entity.id
_entity.type
_entity.pdbx_description
1 polymer ?
#
loop_
_entity_poly.entity_id
_entity_poly.type
_entity_poly.pdbx_seq_one_letter_code
_entity_poly.pdbx_strand_id
1 'polypeptide(L)'
;MRQILDEGLDLSRLTVFVGENGTGKSTIVEALAQAFGLNAEGGTQNALHHTQRTESTLAEHLQLTRGAGGSKKGVFLRAETMHSHFAYLDSVGQSGRHNFQSHGESFLEFVVSRSGIRGLWVFDEAESALSFNSSLTFLSVVTDLVHDGSQVVISTHSPIFASLPEACLYEAGEWGLRRRRYDELELTQSWRLFLEAPERFLRYLGS
;
A
#
# COMPACT_ATOMS: atom_id res chain seq x y z
N MET A 1 -13.32 -8.77 7.48
CA MET A 1 -12.45 -9.97 7.58
C MET A 1 -13.18 -11.29 7.39
N ARG A 2 -14.28 -11.57 8.13
CA ARG A 2 -15.06 -12.81 7.97
C ARG A 2 -15.48 -13.12 6.53
N GLN A 3 -15.89 -12.08 5.79
CA GLN A 3 -16.25 -12.19 4.37
C GLN A 3 -15.15 -12.81 3.49
N ILE A 4 -13.87 -12.43 3.66
CA ILE A 4 -12.77 -12.98 2.84
C ILE A 4 -12.58 -14.47 3.13
N LEU A 5 -12.74 -14.89 4.38
CA LEU A 5 -12.62 -16.29 4.78
C LEU A 5 -13.76 -17.14 4.23
N ASP A 6 -14.96 -16.57 4.13
CA ASP A 6 -16.16 -17.29 3.69
C ASP A 6 -16.32 -17.28 2.15
N GLU A 7 -16.01 -16.17 1.48
CA GLU A 7 -16.29 -15.94 0.05
C GLU A 7 -15.04 -16.00 -0.83
N GLY A 8 -13.84 -15.87 -0.24
CA GLY A 8 -12.61 -15.64 -0.98
C GLY A 8 -12.51 -14.21 -1.53
N LEU A 9 -11.37 -13.89 -2.15
CA LEU A 9 -11.14 -12.58 -2.79
C LEU A 9 -10.25 -12.72 -4.02
N ASP A 10 -10.82 -12.40 -5.18
CA ASP A 10 -10.07 -12.36 -6.43
C ASP A 10 -9.40 -11.00 -6.62
N LEU A 11 -8.07 -11.02 -6.63
CA LEU A 11 -7.23 -9.86 -6.86
C LEU A 11 -6.93 -9.72 -8.36
N SER A 12 -7.17 -8.53 -8.89
CA SER A 12 -6.79 -8.19 -10.26
C SER A 12 -5.29 -7.86 -10.37
N ARG A 13 -4.81 -7.52 -11.58
CA ARG A 13 -3.42 -7.06 -11.78
C ARG A 13 -3.08 -5.80 -10.98
N LEU A 14 -4.04 -4.89 -10.82
CA LEU A 14 -3.90 -3.70 -10.00
C LEU A 14 -5.12 -3.59 -9.07
N THR A 15 -4.93 -3.91 -7.80
CA THR A 15 -6.01 -3.86 -6.81
C THR A 15 -5.70 -2.82 -5.75
N VAL A 16 -6.68 -1.96 -5.45
CA VAL A 16 -6.53 -0.90 -4.45
C VAL A 16 -7.63 -1.01 -3.41
N PHE A 17 -7.23 -1.14 -2.15
CA PHE A 17 -8.10 -1.08 -0.99
C PHE A 17 -8.14 0.34 -0.44
N VAL A 18 -9.35 0.87 -0.29
CA VAL A 18 -9.64 2.19 0.29
C VAL A 18 -10.60 2.05 1.46
N GLY A 19 -10.67 3.06 2.31
CA GLY A 19 -11.57 3.09 3.46
C GLY A 19 -10.94 3.78 4.66
N GLU A 20 -11.74 4.02 5.69
CA GLU A 20 -11.31 4.70 6.91
C GLU A 20 -10.22 3.95 7.69
N ASN A 21 -9.54 4.65 8.59
CA ASN A 21 -8.59 4.04 9.50
C ASN A 21 -9.28 3.00 10.40
N GLY A 22 -8.62 1.85 10.63
CA GLY A 22 -9.19 0.77 11.43
C GLY A 22 -10.18 -0.16 10.71
N THR A 23 -10.46 0.05 9.42
CA THR A 23 -11.34 -0.84 8.62
C THR A 23 -10.70 -2.16 8.20
N GLY A 24 -9.43 -2.39 8.55
CA GLY A 24 -8.71 -3.66 8.32
C GLY A 24 -7.96 -3.76 6.98
N LYS A 25 -7.78 -2.66 6.24
CA LYS A 25 -7.02 -2.64 4.97
C LYS A 25 -5.58 -3.14 5.15
N SER A 26 -4.84 -2.58 6.10
CA SER A 26 -3.48 -3.02 6.45
C SER A 26 -3.43 -4.50 6.82
N THR A 27 -4.38 -4.97 7.62
CA THR A 27 -4.48 -6.39 8.00
C THR A 27 -4.65 -7.31 6.78
N ILE A 28 -5.40 -6.89 5.76
CA ILE A 28 -5.58 -7.65 4.52
C ILE A 28 -4.28 -7.72 3.72
N VAL A 29 -3.61 -6.58 3.50
CA VAL A 29 -2.38 -6.53 2.71
C VAL A 29 -1.20 -7.19 3.42
N GLU A 30 -1.12 -7.08 4.75
CA GLU A 30 -0.13 -7.79 5.58
C GLU A 30 -0.33 -9.30 5.50
N ALA A 31 -1.57 -9.77 5.62
CA ALA A 31 -1.85 -11.20 5.57
C ALA A 31 -1.59 -11.77 4.16
N LEU A 32 -1.88 -11.00 3.10
CA LEU A 32 -1.47 -11.33 1.73
C LEU A 32 0.05 -11.44 1.61
N ALA A 33 0.79 -10.44 2.08
CA ALA A 33 2.24 -10.41 2.02
C ALA A 33 2.86 -11.60 2.79
N GLN A 34 2.37 -11.87 4.00
CA GLN A 34 2.82 -12.97 4.84
C GLN A 34 2.51 -14.33 4.19
N ALA A 35 1.30 -14.54 3.68
CA ALA A 35 0.93 -15.77 2.97
C ALA A 35 1.74 -15.96 1.67
N PHE A 36 2.23 -14.87 1.06
CA PHE A 36 3.12 -14.92 -0.09
C PHE A 36 4.58 -15.24 0.28
N GLY A 37 4.96 -15.02 1.54
CA GLY A 37 6.31 -15.15 2.07
C GLY A 37 7.15 -13.87 1.93
N LEU A 38 6.52 -12.70 1.99
CA LEU A 38 7.18 -11.39 2.00
C LEU A 38 7.33 -10.89 3.44
N ASN A 39 8.41 -10.18 3.72
CA ASN A 39 8.64 -9.51 5.00
C ASN A 39 8.32 -8.01 4.88
N ALA A 40 7.82 -7.41 5.96
CA ALA A 40 7.37 -6.01 6.02
C ALA A 40 8.48 -4.96 5.77
N GLU A 41 9.75 -5.34 5.88
CA GLU A 41 10.89 -4.42 5.77
C GLU A 41 11.37 -4.15 4.32
N GLY A 42 10.55 -4.42 3.29
CA GLY A 42 10.97 -4.20 1.90
C GLY A 42 11.95 -5.25 1.36
N GLY A 43 12.08 -6.39 2.05
CA GLY A 43 12.95 -7.48 1.66
C GLY A 43 12.38 -8.33 0.53
N THR A 44 13.22 -8.65 -0.47
CA THR A 44 13.04 -9.91 -1.21
C THR A 44 13.29 -11.09 -0.25
N GLN A 45 12.88 -12.31 -0.61
CA GLN A 45 12.89 -13.54 0.21
C GLN A 45 14.19 -13.84 1.01
N ASN A 46 15.29 -13.10 0.80
CA ASN A 46 16.59 -13.30 1.43
C ASN A 46 16.99 -12.25 2.50
N ALA A 47 16.14 -11.26 2.84
CA ALA A 47 16.42 -10.35 3.95
C ALA A 47 15.81 -10.90 5.26
N LEU A 48 16.54 -11.82 5.89
CA LEU A 48 16.24 -12.31 7.24
C LEU A 48 16.86 -11.36 8.26
N HIS A 49 16.16 -10.26 8.56
CA HIS A 49 16.40 -9.52 9.80
C HIS A 49 15.12 -9.48 10.62
N HIS A 50 15.27 -9.93 11.87
CA HIS A 50 14.22 -10.22 12.83
C HIS A 50 13.92 -8.93 13.59
N THR A 51 12.76 -8.32 13.33
CA THR A 51 12.22 -7.27 14.20
C THR A 51 10.70 -7.39 14.27
N GLN A 52 10.23 -7.64 15.50
CA GLN A 52 8.86 -7.82 15.99
C GLN A 52 7.82 -8.42 15.01
N ARG A 53 7.63 -9.74 15.17
CA ARG A 53 6.46 -10.47 14.68
C ARG A 53 5.17 -9.90 15.27
N THR A 54 4.43 -9.14 14.50
CA THR A 54 2.96 -9.20 14.58
C THR A 54 2.55 -10.34 13.65
N GLU A 55 2.49 -11.57 14.17
CA GLU A 55 1.90 -12.69 13.44
C GLU A 55 0.43 -12.34 13.19
N SER A 56 0.08 -11.96 11.96
CA SER A 56 -1.31 -11.78 11.59
C SER A 56 -1.96 -13.16 11.61
N THR A 57 -2.83 -13.40 12.59
CA THR A 57 -3.64 -14.63 12.69
C THR A 57 -4.42 -14.91 11.40
N LEU A 58 -4.68 -13.89 10.58
CA LEU A 58 -5.33 -14.04 9.28
C LEU A 58 -4.43 -14.79 8.28
N ALA A 59 -3.11 -14.56 8.28
CA ALA A 59 -2.21 -15.21 7.33
C ALA A 59 -2.19 -16.74 7.48
N GLU A 60 -2.38 -17.24 8.70
CA GLU A 60 -2.48 -18.68 8.99
C GLU A 60 -3.72 -19.33 8.38
N HIS A 61 -4.74 -18.53 8.06
CA HIS A 61 -6.02 -18.97 7.52
C HIS A 61 -6.19 -18.62 6.03
N LEU A 62 -5.20 -17.98 5.41
CA LEU A 62 -5.23 -17.61 4.00
C LEU A 62 -4.47 -18.63 3.14
N GLN A 63 -5.17 -19.19 2.15
CA GLN A 63 -4.54 -19.99 1.11
C GLN A 63 -4.41 -19.15 -0.17
N LEU A 64 -3.17 -18.89 -0.60
CA LEU A 64 -2.93 -18.21 -1.87
C LEU A 64 -2.98 -19.19 -3.03
N THR A 65 -3.93 -18.98 -3.94
CA THR A 65 -3.95 -19.67 -5.23
C THR A 65 -3.15 -18.88 -6.24
N ARG A 66 -2.10 -19.47 -6.81
CA ARG A 66 -1.26 -18.85 -7.83
C ARG A 66 -1.56 -19.48 -9.19
N GLY A 67 -1.63 -18.65 -10.23
CA GLY A 67 -1.67 -19.15 -11.61
C GLY A 67 -0.41 -19.95 -11.96
N ALA A 68 -0.54 -20.91 -12.88
CA ALA A 68 0.60 -21.70 -13.36
C ALA A 68 1.72 -20.77 -13.89
N GLY A 69 2.93 -20.88 -13.36
CA GLY A 69 4.08 -20.04 -13.74
C GLY A 69 4.19 -18.69 -13.01
N GLY A 70 3.35 -18.43 -11.98
CA GLY A 70 3.42 -17.20 -11.19
C GLY A 70 4.79 -16.97 -10.53
N SER A 71 5.29 -15.73 -10.59
CA SER A 71 6.56 -15.35 -9.98
C SER A 71 6.56 -15.65 -8.48
N LYS A 72 7.68 -16.14 -7.95
CA LYS A 72 7.91 -16.27 -6.51
C LYS A 72 8.51 -15.01 -5.90
N LYS A 73 8.88 -14.03 -6.72
CA LYS A 73 9.46 -12.77 -6.25
C LYS A 73 8.35 -11.78 -5.91
N GLY A 74 8.63 -10.92 -4.95
CA GLY A 74 7.75 -9.82 -4.60
C GLY A 74 8.42 -8.86 -3.63
N VAL A 75 7.73 -7.76 -3.38
CA VAL A 75 8.15 -6.67 -2.50
C VAL A 75 6.94 -6.25 -1.69
N PHE A 76 7.09 -6.15 -0.37
CA PHE A 76 6.08 -5.56 0.51
C PHE A 76 6.67 -4.33 1.19
N LEU A 77 5.98 -3.20 1.11
CA LEU A 77 6.43 -1.93 1.66
C LEU A 77 5.34 -1.23 2.45
N ARG A 78 5.74 -0.80 3.65
CA ARG A 78 4.98 0.12 4.49
C ARG A 78 5.82 1.38 4.71
N ALA A 79 5.20 2.53 4.52
CA ALA A 79 5.88 3.82 4.70
C ALA A 79 6.50 3.94 6.11
N GLU A 80 5.74 3.62 7.16
CA GLU A 80 6.19 3.68 8.57
C GLU A 80 7.43 2.83 8.86
N THR A 81 7.49 1.60 8.31
CA THR A 81 8.63 0.69 8.49
C THR A 81 9.88 1.24 7.80
N MET A 82 9.73 1.84 6.62
CA MET A 82 10.84 2.48 5.91
C MET A 82 11.37 3.70 6.65
N HIS A 83 10.49 4.54 7.22
CA HIS A 83 10.91 5.65 8.09
C HIS A 83 11.77 5.16 9.26
N SER A 84 11.31 4.10 9.93
CA SER A 84 12.03 3.51 11.06
C SER A 84 13.40 2.95 10.63
N HIS A 85 13.47 2.29 9.47
CA HIS A 85 14.71 1.74 8.93
C HIS A 85 15.72 2.84 8.55
N PHE A 86 15.27 3.93 7.92
CA PHE A 86 16.15 5.07 7.59
C PHE A 86 16.65 5.78 8.86
N ALA A 87 15.76 6.03 9.82
CA ALA A 87 16.15 6.62 11.11
C ALA A 87 17.19 5.75 11.84
N TYR A 88 17.06 4.42 11.76
CA TYR A 88 18.05 3.50 12.29
C TYR A 88 19.40 3.62 11.57
N LEU A 89 19.43 3.60 10.24
CA LEU A 89 20.66 3.74 9.44
C LEU A 89 21.41 5.05 9.72
N ASP A 90 20.66 6.14 9.89
CA ASP A 90 21.21 7.44 10.30
C ASP A 90 21.83 7.35 11.70
N SER A 91 21.14 6.71 12.66
CA SER A 91 21.63 6.56 14.03
C SER A 91 22.94 5.76 14.14
N VAL A 92 23.17 4.80 13.23
CA VAL A 92 24.38 3.97 13.22
C VAL A 92 25.49 4.51 12.31
N GLY A 93 25.30 5.72 11.74
CA GLY A 93 26.30 6.40 10.91
C GLY A 93 26.62 5.67 9.60
N GLN A 94 25.75 4.75 9.17
CA GLN A 94 25.88 4.05 7.89
C GLN A 94 25.17 4.77 6.74
N SER A 95 24.70 5.99 6.97
CA SER A 95 24.07 6.88 5.99
C SER A 95 25.09 7.45 4.98
N GLY A 96 25.84 6.59 4.32
CA GLY A 96 26.65 6.99 3.17
C GLY A 96 25.73 7.56 2.08
N ARG A 97 25.84 8.87 1.83
CA ARG A 97 25.20 9.69 0.76
C ARG A 97 23.78 10.26 0.98
N HIS A 98 23.04 9.89 2.01
CA HIS A 98 21.60 10.24 2.11
C HIS A 98 21.25 11.50 2.94
N ASN A 99 22.24 12.31 3.36
CA ASN A 99 22.03 13.44 4.29
C ASN A 99 21.19 14.63 3.77
N PHE A 100 20.54 14.53 2.59
CA PHE A 100 19.73 15.61 2.01
C PHE A 100 18.41 15.17 1.37
N GLN A 101 18.07 13.87 1.38
CA GLN A 101 16.81 13.41 0.79
C GLN A 101 15.68 13.48 1.82
N SER A 102 14.55 14.03 1.42
CA SER A 102 13.32 13.92 2.19
C SER A 102 12.91 12.44 2.28
N HIS A 103 12.24 12.04 3.37
CA HIS A 103 11.81 10.64 3.54
C HIS A 103 11.01 10.08 2.35
N GLY A 104 10.25 10.93 1.66
CA GLY A 104 9.52 10.55 0.44
C GLY A 104 10.40 10.30 -0.78
N GLU A 105 11.52 11.01 -0.91
CA GLU A 105 12.49 10.76 -2.00
C GLU A 105 13.22 9.44 -1.78
N SER A 106 13.63 9.14 -0.54
CA SER A 106 14.25 7.86 -0.21
C SER A 106 13.30 6.68 -0.42
N PHE A 107 12.01 6.86 -0.12
CA PHE A 107 10.98 5.87 -0.42
C PHE A 107 10.85 5.64 -1.94
N LEU A 108 10.75 6.70 -2.74
CA LEU A 108 10.68 6.59 -4.19
C LEU A 108 11.92 5.94 -4.79
N GLU A 109 13.11 6.34 -4.35
CA GLU A 109 14.37 5.75 -4.80
C GLU A 109 14.42 4.25 -4.47
N PHE A 110 13.94 3.86 -3.29
CA PHE A 110 13.84 2.45 -2.92
C PHE A 110 12.96 1.66 -3.89
N VAL A 111 11.79 2.19 -4.25
CA VAL A 111 10.84 1.53 -5.17
C VAL A 111 11.45 1.47 -6.57
N VAL A 112 11.99 2.59 -7.07
CA VAL A 112 12.60 2.70 -8.39
C VAL A 112 13.81 1.76 -8.54
N SER A 113 14.69 1.70 -7.54
CA SER A 113 15.86 0.80 -7.59
C SER A 113 15.51 -0.69 -7.66
N ARG A 114 14.27 -1.04 -7.28
CA ARG A 114 13.76 -2.41 -7.28
C ARG A 114 12.74 -2.68 -8.38
N SER A 115 12.39 -1.69 -9.20
CA SER A 115 11.31 -1.82 -10.20
C SER A 115 11.55 -2.92 -11.24
N GLY A 116 12.80 -3.37 -11.42
CA GLY A 116 13.14 -4.54 -12.23
C GLY A 116 12.66 -5.89 -11.65
N ILE A 117 12.18 -5.95 -10.41
CA ILE A 117 11.62 -7.15 -9.80
C ILE A 117 10.21 -7.39 -10.34
N ARG A 118 10.07 -8.39 -11.20
CA ARG A 118 8.76 -8.83 -11.70
C ARG A 118 8.10 -9.81 -10.73
N GLY A 119 6.91 -9.48 -10.26
CA GLY A 119 6.17 -10.32 -9.31
C GLY A 119 5.08 -9.57 -8.56
N LEU A 120 4.85 -9.94 -7.30
CA LEU A 120 3.85 -9.29 -6.45
C LEU A 120 4.45 -8.07 -5.74
N TRP A 121 3.84 -6.92 -5.91
CA TRP A 121 4.14 -5.71 -5.15
C TRP A 121 2.96 -5.37 -4.24
N VAL A 122 3.25 -5.22 -2.95
CA VAL A 122 2.26 -4.85 -1.94
C VAL A 122 2.71 -3.55 -1.29
N PHE A 123 1.84 -2.56 -1.29
CA PHE A 123 2.09 -1.25 -0.69
C PHE A 123 1.02 -0.96 0.36
N ASP A 124 1.44 -0.55 1.56
CA ASP A 124 0.54 -0.12 2.63
C ASP A 124 0.82 1.33 3.02
N GLU A 125 -0.18 2.19 2.82
CA GLU A 125 -0.20 3.60 3.21
C GLU A 125 1.04 4.39 2.75
N ALA A 126 1.48 4.11 1.53
CA ALA A 126 2.66 4.74 0.92
C ALA A 126 2.55 6.28 0.85
N GLU A 127 1.32 6.80 0.73
CA GLU A 127 1.04 8.24 0.73
C GLU A 127 1.55 8.96 1.98
N SER A 128 1.67 8.28 3.12
CA SER A 128 2.08 8.92 4.39
C SER A 128 3.52 9.44 4.34
N ALA A 129 4.36 8.85 3.47
CA ALA A 129 5.74 9.29 3.23
C ALA A 129 5.87 10.32 2.11
N LEU A 130 4.81 10.60 1.33
CA LEU A 130 4.93 11.24 0.03
C LEU A 130 4.21 12.60 -0.02
N SER A 131 4.88 13.57 -0.66
CA SER A 131 4.22 14.80 -1.10
C SER A 131 3.23 14.51 -2.24
N PHE A 132 2.41 15.51 -2.60
CA PHE A 132 1.52 15.40 -3.77
C PHE A 132 2.28 15.03 -5.06
N ASN A 133 3.35 15.76 -5.38
CA ASN A 133 4.14 15.50 -6.59
C ASN A 133 4.85 14.14 -6.52
N SER A 134 5.39 13.78 -5.36
CA SER A 134 6.02 12.47 -5.14
C SER A 134 5.00 11.33 -5.28
N SER A 135 3.75 11.55 -4.89
CA SER A 135 2.66 10.61 -5.08
C SER A 135 2.38 10.40 -6.57
N LEU A 136 2.33 11.45 -7.38
CA LEU A 136 2.17 11.33 -8.83
C LEU A 136 3.31 10.54 -9.48
N THR A 137 4.56 10.79 -9.06
CA THR A 137 5.72 10.00 -9.51
C THR A 137 5.57 8.53 -9.12
N PHE A 138 5.11 8.24 -7.90
CA PHE A 138 4.85 6.87 -7.46
C PHE A 138 3.79 6.17 -8.33
N LEU A 139 2.71 6.87 -8.70
CA LEU A 139 1.69 6.31 -9.59
C LEU A 139 2.26 5.92 -10.97
N SER A 140 3.17 6.73 -11.52
CA SER A 140 3.88 6.38 -12.75
C SER A 140 4.68 5.08 -12.60
N VAL A 141 5.43 4.94 -11.50
CA VAL A 141 6.19 3.71 -11.22
C VAL A 141 5.28 2.50 -11.06
N VAL A 142 4.14 2.64 -10.38
CA VAL A 142 3.14 1.56 -10.28
C VAL A 142 2.59 1.17 -11.64
N THR A 143 2.30 2.16 -12.49
CA THR A 143 1.81 1.91 -13.85
C THR A 143 2.82 1.11 -14.66
N ASP A 144 4.10 1.46 -14.59
CA ASP A 144 5.19 0.73 -15.24
C ASP A 144 5.31 -0.71 -14.72
N LEU A 145 5.23 -0.92 -13.40
CA LEU A 145 5.25 -2.25 -12.79
C LEU A 145 4.13 -3.15 -13.33
N VAL A 146 2.91 -2.63 -13.40
CA VAL A 146 1.75 -3.36 -13.91
C VAL A 146 1.92 -3.67 -15.40
N HIS A 147 2.37 -2.71 -16.20
CA HIS A 147 2.64 -2.89 -17.63
C HIS A 147 3.71 -3.97 -17.88
N ASP A 148 4.74 -4.03 -17.03
CA ASP A 148 5.82 -5.01 -17.11
C ASP A 148 5.43 -6.42 -16.62
N GLY A 149 4.16 -6.61 -16.26
CA GLY A 149 3.57 -7.89 -15.89
C GLY A 149 3.62 -8.20 -14.39
N SER A 150 3.92 -7.21 -13.55
CA SER A 150 3.79 -7.36 -12.10
C SER A 150 2.32 -7.25 -11.66
N GLN A 151 2.00 -7.90 -10.54
CA GLN A 151 0.74 -7.69 -9.85
C GLN A 151 0.98 -6.69 -8.72
N VAL A 152 0.13 -5.68 -8.61
CA VAL A 152 0.24 -4.62 -7.60
C VAL A 152 -1.00 -4.59 -6.73
N VAL A 153 -0.80 -4.56 -5.41
CA VAL A 153 -1.84 -4.42 -4.39
C VAL A 153 -1.50 -3.24 -3.50
N ILE A 154 -2.43 -2.31 -3.35
CA ILE A 154 -2.24 -1.08 -2.58
C ILE A 154 -3.33 -0.98 -1.51
N SER A 155 -2.96 -0.64 -0.28
CA SER A 155 -3.86 -0.13 0.76
C SER A 155 -3.58 1.36 0.92
N THR A 156 -4.63 2.19 0.83
CA THR A 156 -4.48 3.65 0.86
C THR A 156 -5.73 4.34 1.44
N HIS A 157 -5.54 5.52 2.02
CA HIS A 157 -6.57 6.49 2.34
C HIS A 157 -6.45 7.74 1.45
N SER A 158 -5.64 7.70 0.38
CA SER A 158 -5.44 8.81 -0.53
C SER A 158 -6.29 8.68 -1.80
N PRO A 159 -7.12 9.69 -2.16
CA PRO A 159 -7.85 9.69 -3.42
C PRO A 159 -6.90 9.71 -4.63
N ILE A 160 -5.67 10.19 -4.47
CA ILE A 160 -4.65 10.21 -5.53
C ILE A 160 -4.32 8.77 -5.94
N PHE A 161 -4.09 7.87 -4.97
CA PHE A 161 -3.74 6.48 -5.25
C PHE A 161 -4.94 5.69 -5.76
N ALA A 162 -6.13 5.97 -5.24
CA ALA A 162 -7.38 5.38 -5.73
C ALA A 162 -7.72 5.79 -7.18
N SER A 163 -7.09 6.85 -7.71
CA SER A 163 -7.32 7.34 -9.08
C SER A 163 -6.55 6.57 -10.16
N LEU A 164 -5.72 5.58 -9.79
CA LEU A 164 -4.96 4.79 -10.74
C LEU A 164 -5.87 4.20 -11.83
N PRO A 165 -5.54 4.40 -13.13
CA PRO A 165 -6.30 3.80 -14.21
C PRO A 165 -6.35 2.28 -14.09
N GLU A 166 -7.49 1.69 -14.47
CA GLU A 166 -7.71 0.24 -14.47
C GLU A 166 -7.66 -0.45 -13.10
N ALA A 167 -7.50 0.31 -12.01
CA ALA A 167 -7.49 -0.23 -10.66
C ALA A 167 -8.85 -0.87 -10.31
N CYS A 168 -8.79 -2.10 -9.81
CA CYS A 168 -9.94 -2.71 -9.14
C CYS A 168 -10.01 -2.18 -7.70
N LEU A 169 -10.99 -1.30 -7.45
CA LEU A 169 -11.15 -0.64 -6.15
C LEU A 169 -12.07 -1.44 -5.23
N TYR A 170 -11.60 -1.70 -4.02
CA TYR A 170 -12.38 -2.25 -2.92
C TYR A 170 -12.45 -1.25 -1.78
N GLU A 171 -13.66 -0.86 -1.40
CA GLU A 171 -13.93 -0.02 -0.25
C GLU A 171 -14.20 -0.90 0.99
N ALA A 172 -13.39 -0.71 2.02
CA ALA A 172 -13.49 -1.36 3.31
C ALA A 172 -14.28 -0.49 4.29
N GLY A 173 -15.25 -1.10 4.96
CA GLY A 173 -16.02 -0.48 6.04
C GLY A 173 -16.55 -1.53 7.02
N GLU A 174 -17.42 -1.13 7.93
CA GLU A 174 -18.06 -2.05 8.90
C GLU A 174 -18.86 -3.17 8.20
N TRP A 175 -19.33 -2.90 6.99
CA TRP A 175 -20.03 -3.84 6.11
C TRP A 175 -19.13 -4.81 5.35
N GLY A 176 -17.81 -4.81 5.59
CA GLY A 176 -16.85 -5.62 4.86
C GLY A 176 -16.29 -4.91 3.62
N LEU A 177 -15.97 -5.69 2.58
CA LEU A 177 -15.36 -5.19 1.35
C LEU A 177 -16.41 -5.09 0.24
N ARG A 178 -16.44 -3.94 -0.45
CA ARG A 178 -17.31 -3.71 -1.60
C ARG A 178 -16.50 -3.21 -2.78
N ARG A 179 -16.73 -3.80 -3.96
CA ARG A 179 -16.17 -3.25 -5.20
C ARG A 179 -16.90 -1.98 -5.59
N ARG A 180 -16.17 -0.92 -5.92
CA ARG A 180 -16.73 0.40 -6.23
C ARG A 180 -15.99 1.06 -7.40
N ARG A 181 -16.61 2.05 -8.03
CA ARG A 181 -15.92 2.95 -8.95
C ARG A 181 -15.30 4.11 -8.18
N TYR A 182 -14.27 4.74 -8.76
CA TYR A 182 -13.56 5.86 -8.13
C TYR A 182 -14.49 6.99 -7.68
N ASP A 183 -15.45 7.38 -8.53
CA ASP A 183 -16.42 8.44 -8.24
C ASP A 183 -17.45 8.07 -7.15
N GLU A 184 -17.59 6.78 -6.86
CA GLU A 184 -18.58 6.22 -5.93
C GLU A 184 -18.00 5.98 -4.54
N LEU A 185 -16.68 6.16 -4.37
CA LEU A 185 -16.00 6.01 -3.08
C LEU A 185 -16.43 7.13 -2.13
N GLU A 186 -16.64 6.78 -0.86
CA GLU A 186 -16.89 7.75 0.21
C GLU A 186 -15.72 8.73 0.36
N LEU A 187 -14.48 8.22 0.26
CA LEU A 187 -13.26 9.02 0.25
C LEU A 187 -13.29 10.09 -0.86
N THR A 188 -13.53 9.69 -2.11
CA THR A 188 -13.52 10.59 -3.26
C THR A 188 -14.61 11.66 -3.15
N GLN A 189 -15.82 11.28 -2.75
CA GLN A 189 -16.92 12.21 -2.55
C GLN A 189 -16.62 13.21 -1.43
N SER A 190 -16.06 12.74 -0.31
CA SER A 190 -15.69 13.59 0.83
C SER A 190 -14.63 14.61 0.44
N TRP A 191 -13.57 14.20 -0.28
CA TRP A 191 -12.54 15.10 -0.77
C TRP A 191 -13.08 16.12 -1.77
N ARG A 192 -13.96 15.73 -2.69
CA ARG A 192 -14.61 16.67 -3.62
C ARG A 192 -15.40 17.73 -2.88
N LEU A 193 -16.24 17.32 -1.94
CA LEU A 193 -17.05 18.24 -1.13
C LEU A 193 -16.17 19.19 -0.32
N PHE A 194 -15.10 18.68 0.29
CA PHE A 194 -14.16 19.50 1.05
C PHE A 194 -13.45 20.53 0.17
N LEU A 195 -12.91 20.11 -0.99
CA LEU A 195 -12.19 21.01 -1.90
C LEU A 195 -13.11 22.03 -2.58
N GLU A 196 -14.39 21.71 -2.76
CA GLU A 196 -15.39 22.64 -3.32
C GLU A 196 -15.76 23.74 -2.33
N ALA A 197 -15.87 23.43 -1.04
CA ALA A 197 -16.28 24.40 -0.03
C ALA A 197 -15.72 24.09 1.38
N PRO A 198 -14.43 24.35 1.64
CA PRO A 198 -13.78 24.01 2.91
C PRO A 198 -14.45 24.67 4.12
N GLU A 199 -14.94 25.90 3.96
CA GLU A 199 -15.56 26.68 5.04
C GLU A 199 -16.80 25.98 5.59
N ARG A 200 -17.50 25.18 4.79
CA ARG A 200 -18.69 24.44 5.23
C ARG A 200 -18.34 23.43 6.32
N PHE A 201 -17.16 22.82 6.26
CA PHE A 201 -16.65 21.84 7.21
C PHE A 201 -15.99 22.52 8.41
N LEU A 202 -15.29 23.63 8.20
CA LEU A 202 -14.55 24.35 9.26
C LEU A 202 -15.46 25.16 10.19
N ARG A 203 -16.74 25.37 9.84
CA ARG A 203 -17.72 26.08 10.68
C ARG A 203 -17.88 25.53 12.10
N TYR A 204 -17.56 24.25 12.32
CA TYR A 204 -17.64 23.60 13.64
C TYR A 204 -16.37 23.74 14.50
N LEU A 205 -15.27 24.27 13.95
CA LEU A 205 -14.01 24.45 14.69
C LEU A 205 -13.95 25.77 15.49
N GLY A 206 -14.95 26.65 15.31
CA GLY A 206 -15.02 27.97 15.93
C GLY A 206 -16.12 28.14 16.99
N SER A 207 -16.68 27.04 17.50
CA SER A 207 -17.68 27.03 18.58
C SER A 207 -17.09 26.54 19.90
#